data_AF-A0A962DYS5-F1
#
_entry.id   AF-A0A962DYS5-F1
#
_cell.length_a   1.000
_cell.length_b   1.000
_cell.length_c   1.000
_cell.angle_alpha   90.00
_cell.angle_beta   90.00
_cell.angle_gamma   90.00
#
_symmetry.space_group_name_H-M   'P 1'
#
loop_
_entity.id
_entity.type
_entity.pdbx_description
1 polymer ?
#
loop_
_entity_poly.entity_id
_entity_poly.type
_entity_poly.pdbx_seq_one_letter_code
_entity_poly.pdbx_strand_id
1 'polypeptide(L)'
;MEKGKGKREDRLGARSVLAALWLSLLPFSIFLFPPACLGATDEPNYLELAAVLASDGNYDKAAIEYAKVDAADPELDAIKYYTLGGLIALNRQQPEAAVAAFERAI
;
A
#
# COMPACT_ATOMS: atom_id res chain seq x y z
N MET A 1 -21.99 -73.88 -1.14
CA MET A 1 -22.01 -72.89 -0.05
C MET A 1 -20.59 -72.53 0.30
N GLU A 2 -20.34 -71.21 0.40
CA GLU A 2 -19.21 -70.52 1.09
C GLU A 2 -17.77 -70.92 0.72
N LYS A 3 -16.82 -70.02 0.47
CA LYS A 3 -16.75 -68.57 0.65
C LYS A 3 -15.52 -68.11 -0.14
N GLY A 4 -15.65 -67.03 -0.91
CA GLY A 4 -14.51 -66.37 -1.56
C GLY A 4 -13.58 -65.79 -0.50
N LYS A 5 -12.32 -66.24 -0.47
CA LYS A 5 -11.25 -65.59 0.30
C LYS A 5 -10.66 -64.47 -0.54
N GLY A 6 -11.06 -63.24 -0.21
CA GLY A 6 -10.54 -62.03 -0.80
C GLY A 6 -9.06 -61.85 -0.45
N LYS A 7 -8.20 -62.07 -1.44
CA LYS A 7 -6.81 -61.61 -1.42
C LYS A 7 -6.81 -60.14 -1.84
N ARG A 8 -7.07 -59.24 -0.88
CA ARG A 8 -7.03 -57.77 -1.07
C ARG A 8 -6.14 -57.13 -0.01
N GLU A 9 -4.88 -57.55 0.00
CA GLU A 9 -3.80 -56.92 0.74
C GLU A 9 -2.65 -56.96 -0.27
N ASP A 10 -2.39 -55.86 -0.99
CA ASP A 10 -1.01 -55.35 -1.14
C ASP A 10 -1.01 -54.04 -1.98
N ARG A 11 -2.02 -53.18 -1.85
CA ARG A 11 -2.08 -51.90 -2.60
C ARG A 11 -2.14 -50.64 -1.72
N LEU A 12 -1.60 -50.70 -0.51
CA LEU A 12 -1.61 -49.55 0.41
C LEU A 12 -0.22 -48.99 0.75
N GLY A 13 0.87 -49.67 0.39
CA GLY A 13 2.23 -49.21 0.72
C GLY A 13 2.82 -48.14 -0.24
N ALA A 14 2.52 -48.23 -1.54
CA ALA A 14 3.24 -47.43 -2.54
C ALA A 14 2.79 -45.97 -2.66
N ARG A 15 1.57 -45.64 -2.19
CA ARG A 15 1.01 -44.27 -2.31
C ARG A 15 1.45 -43.36 -1.17
N SER A 16 1.83 -43.90 -0.02
CA SER A 16 2.19 -43.09 1.17
C SER A 16 3.63 -42.58 1.14
N VAL A 17 4.56 -43.27 0.46
CA VAL A 17 5.97 -42.83 0.39
C VAL A 17 6.14 -41.63 -0.53
N LEU A 18 5.36 -41.57 -1.62
CA LEU A 18 5.38 -40.46 -2.58
C LEU A 18 4.78 -39.17 -2.00
N ALA A 19 3.74 -39.28 -1.14
CA ALA A 19 3.14 -38.15 -0.46
C ALA A 19 4.04 -37.57 0.65
N ALA A 20 4.80 -38.42 1.35
CA ALA A 20 5.72 -37.99 2.40
C ALA A 20 6.94 -37.22 1.84
N LEU A 21 7.39 -37.56 0.63
CA LEU A 21 8.55 -36.92 0.01
C LEU A 21 8.23 -35.48 -0.48
N TRP A 22 7.01 -35.26 -0.99
CA TRP A 22 6.55 -33.93 -1.42
C TRP A 22 6.42 -32.93 -0.26
N LEU A 23 6.15 -33.39 0.96
CA LEU A 23 5.95 -32.53 2.13
C LEU A 23 7.26 -32.05 2.79
N SER A 24 8.39 -32.64 2.42
CA SER A 24 9.70 -32.37 3.07
C SER A 24 10.56 -31.33 2.35
N LEU A 25 10.25 -31.00 1.09
CA LEU A 25 11.02 -30.04 0.27
C LEU A 25 10.46 -28.60 0.32
N LEU A 26 9.26 -28.42 0.86
CA LEU A 26 8.59 -27.12 0.92
C LEU A 26 9.15 -26.13 1.98
N PRO A 27 9.72 -26.53 3.13
CA PRO A 27 10.18 -25.56 4.13
C PRO A 27 11.55 -24.93 3.83
N PHE A 28 12.33 -25.47 2.87
CA PHE A 28 13.71 -24.99 2.65
C PHE A 28 13.78 -23.68 1.85
N SER A 29 12.80 -23.39 0.99
CA SER A 29 12.81 -22.19 0.14
C SER A 29 12.42 -20.91 0.88
N ILE A 30 11.81 -21.00 2.07
CA ILE A 30 11.37 -19.84 2.85
C ILE A 30 12.57 -19.15 3.55
N PHE A 31 13.68 -19.86 3.75
CA PHE A 31 14.82 -19.36 4.52
C PHE A 31 15.81 -18.48 3.72
N LEU A 32 15.69 -18.43 2.39
CA LEU A 32 16.59 -17.65 1.52
C LEU A 32 15.99 -16.32 1.04
N PHE A 33 14.85 -15.89 1.60
CA PHE A 33 14.38 -14.53 1.37
C PHE A 33 14.88 -13.67 2.53
N PRO A 34 15.94 -12.85 2.36
CA PRO A 34 16.26 -11.85 3.36
C PRO A 34 14.98 -11.05 3.62
N PRO A 35 14.66 -10.68 4.87
CA PRO A 35 13.61 -9.71 5.09
C PRO A 35 14.05 -8.46 4.35
N ALA A 36 13.46 -8.21 3.18
CA ALA A 36 13.56 -6.91 2.57
C ALA A 36 13.15 -5.96 3.68
N CYS A 37 14.06 -5.07 4.08
CA CYS A 37 13.77 -4.01 5.03
C CYS A 37 12.59 -3.23 4.44
N LEU A 38 11.38 -3.61 4.83
CA LEU A 38 10.13 -2.91 4.55
C LEU A 38 10.13 -1.69 5.47
N GLY A 39 11.03 -0.77 5.15
CA GLY A 39 11.27 0.48 5.87
C GLY A 39 10.67 1.70 5.19
N ALA A 40 9.98 1.52 4.06
CA ALA A 40 9.07 2.53 3.55
C ALA A 40 7.69 2.18 4.10
N THR A 41 7.19 2.97 5.05
CA THR A 41 5.75 3.02 5.26
C THR A 41 5.16 3.37 3.90
N ASP A 42 4.25 2.54 3.39
CA ASP A 42 3.45 2.85 2.19
C ASP A 42 2.41 3.92 2.56
N GLU A 43 2.88 4.99 3.20
CA GLU A 43 2.05 6.12 3.57
C GLU A 43 1.75 6.89 2.28
N PRO A 44 0.47 7.08 1.97
CA PRO A 44 0.09 7.76 0.74
C PRO A 44 0.64 9.19 0.75
N ASN A 45 1.23 9.61 -0.37
CA ASN A 45 1.67 10.99 -0.53
C ASN A 45 0.45 11.91 -0.57
N TYR A 46 0.11 12.48 0.60
CA TYR A 46 -1.07 13.31 0.79
C TYR A 46 -1.05 14.58 -0.06
N LEU A 47 0.13 15.12 -0.36
CA LEU A 47 0.27 16.31 -1.20
C LEU A 47 -0.13 16.01 -2.66
N GLU A 48 0.32 14.88 -3.20
CA GLU A 48 -0.06 14.44 -4.56
C GLU A 48 -1.54 14.10 -4.64
N LEU A 49 -2.07 13.40 -3.63
CA LEU A 49 -3.49 13.06 -3.58
C LEU A 49 -4.36 14.33 -3.53
N ALA A 50 -3.98 15.31 -2.72
CA ALA A 50 -4.66 16.60 -2.68
C ALA A 50 -4.59 17.32 -4.03
N ALA A 51 -3.45 17.26 -4.73
CA ALA A 51 -3.30 17.85 -6.06
C ALA A 51 -4.23 17.19 -7.10
N VAL A 52 -4.31 15.86 -7.10
CA VAL A 52 -5.25 15.12 -7.97
C VAL A 52 -6.70 15.50 -7.67
N LEU A 53 -7.08 15.53 -6.40
CA LEU A 53 -8.43 15.93 -5.98
C LEU A 53 -8.76 17.38 -6.38
N ALA A 54 -7.81 18.30 -6.24
CA ALA A 54 -7.97 19.69 -6.66
C ALA A 54 -8.09 19.81 -8.18
N SER A 55 -7.30 19.03 -8.94
CA SER A 55 -7.40 18.96 -10.41
C SER A 55 -8.78 18.46 -10.86
N ASP A 56 -9.40 17.57 -10.10
CA ASP A 56 -10.77 17.09 -10.34
C ASP A 56 -11.86 18.06 -9.83
N GLY A 57 -11.48 19.21 -9.27
CA GLY A 57 -12.41 20.20 -8.69
C GLY A 57 -12.98 19.82 -7.31
N ASN A 58 -12.50 18.74 -6.71
CA ASN A 58 -12.95 18.26 -5.39
C ASN A 58 -12.22 18.98 -4.25
N TYR A 59 -12.34 20.32 -4.19
CA TYR A 59 -11.53 21.15 -3.29
C TYR A 59 -11.74 20.87 -1.79
N ASP A 60 -12.94 20.46 -1.37
CA ASP A 60 -13.17 20.08 0.04
C ASP A 60 -12.44 18.79 0.41
N LYS A 61 -12.42 17.80 -0.49
CA LYS A 61 -11.63 16.56 -0.28
C LYS A 61 -10.14 16.85 -0.35
N ALA A 62 -9.73 17.70 -1.31
CA ALA A 62 -8.34 18.14 -1.42
C ALA A 62 -7.87 18.80 -0.13
N ALA A 63 -8.69 19.66 0.49
CA ALA A 63 -8.37 20.30 1.77
C ALA A 63 -8.18 19.28 2.91
N ILE A 64 -8.99 18.21 2.95
CA ILE A 64 -8.88 17.15 3.96
C ILE A 64 -7.54 16.41 3.81
N GLU A 65 -7.15 16.04 2.59
CA GLU A 65 -5.89 15.35 2.35
C GLU A 65 -4.69 16.29 2.54
N TYR A 66 -4.79 17.53 2.07
CA TYR A 66 -3.76 18.56 2.25
C TYR A 66 -3.44 18.80 3.74
N ALA A 67 -4.44 18.75 4.62
CA ALA A 67 -4.26 18.92 6.06
C ALA A 67 -3.45 17.78 6.73
N LYS A 68 -3.23 16.66 6.04
CA LYS A 68 -2.41 15.53 6.53
C LYS A 68 -0.94 15.66 6.17
N VAL A 69 -0.57 16.61 5.30
CA VAL A 69 0.83 16.85 4.93
C VAL A 69 1.58 17.45 6.11
N ASP A 70 2.71 16.83 6.48
CA ASP A 70 3.61 17.39 7.49
C ASP A 70 4.40 18.56 6.89
N ALA A 71 4.03 19.79 7.24
CA ALA A 71 4.71 21.00 6.79
C ALA A 71 6.11 21.19 7.41
N ALA A 72 6.48 20.37 8.40
CA ALA A 72 7.81 20.38 9.00
C ALA A 72 8.78 19.37 8.35
N ASP A 73 8.29 18.55 7.41
CA ASP A 73 9.12 17.61 6.66
C ASP A 73 10.20 18.37 5.87
N PRO A 74 11.50 18.12 6.14
CA PRO A 74 12.60 18.81 5.45
C PRO A 74 12.71 18.45 3.96
N GLU A 75 12.11 17.34 3.51
CA GLU A 75 12.08 16.94 2.09
C GLU A 75 10.85 17.48 1.35
N LEU A 76 9.92 18.15 2.06
CA LEU A 76 8.73 18.72 1.45
C LEU A 76 9.09 19.80 0.44
N ASP A 77 8.54 19.68 -0.77
CA ASP A 77 8.55 20.75 -1.75
C ASP A 77 7.63 21.88 -1.29
N ALA A 78 8.23 22.87 -0.60
CA ALA A 78 7.52 24.01 -0.05
C ALA A 78 6.80 24.85 -1.11
N ILE A 79 7.38 25.00 -2.30
CA ILE A 79 6.77 25.77 -3.40
C ILE A 79 5.49 25.07 -3.84
N LYS A 80 5.57 23.76 -4.08
CA LYS A 80 4.40 22.95 -4.44
C LYS A 80 3.33 22.97 -3.35
N TYR A 81 3.75 22.78 -2.10
CA TYR A 81 2.87 22.78 -0.93
C TYR A 81 2.06 24.09 -0.87
N TYR A 82 2.75 25.24 -0.82
CA TYR A 82 2.09 26.53 -0.69
C TYR A 82 1.27 26.92 -1.93
N THR A 83 1.73 26.56 -3.13
CA THR A 83 0.96 26.78 -4.36
C THR A 83 -0.37 26.02 -4.34
N LEU A 84 -0.35 24.74 -3.96
CA LEU A 84 -1.56 23.94 -3.86
C LEU A 84 -2.49 24.45 -2.75
N GLY A 85 -1.93 24.79 -1.58
CA GLY A 85 -2.69 25.38 -0.48
C GLY A 85 -3.42 26.65 -0.88
N GLY A 86 -2.74 27.53 -1.64
CA GLY A 86 -3.34 28.74 -2.18
C GLY A 86 -4.46 28.45 -3.18
N LEU A 87 -4.27 27.48 -4.09
CA LEU A 87 -5.30 27.07 -5.05
C LEU A 87 -6.54 26.51 -4.36
N ILE A 88 -6.36 25.66 -3.35
CA ILE A 88 -7.46 25.08 -2.56
C ILE A 88 -8.22 26.20 -1.84
N ALA A 89 -7.51 27.12 -1.18
CA ALA A 89 -8.13 28.24 -0.47
C ALA A 89 -8.93 29.16 -1.42
N LEU A 90 -8.36 29.50 -2.58
CA LEU A 90 -9.00 30.35 -3.57
C LEU A 90 -10.32 29.75 -4.06
N ASN A 91 -10.32 28.46 -4.41
CA ASN A 91 -11.52 27.78 -4.90
C ASN A 91 -12.59 27.60 -3.81
N ARG A 92 -12.18 27.59 -2.54
CA ARG A 92 -13.08 27.56 -1.38
C ARG A 92 -13.52 28.96 -0.92
N GLN A 93 -13.30 29.99 -1.74
CA GLN A 93 -13.67 31.39 -1.45
C GLN A 93 -12.98 31.94 -0.19
N GLN A 94 -11.71 31.58 0.02
CA GLN A 94 -10.86 32.05 1.13
C GLN A 94 -9.69 32.89 0.59
N PRO A 95 -9.96 34.08 0.02
CA PRO A 95 -8.96 34.83 -0.73
C PRO A 95 -7.78 35.30 0.13
N GLU A 96 -7.98 35.64 1.40
CA GLU A 96 -6.91 36.07 2.31
C GLU A 96 -5.93 34.93 2.58
N ALA A 97 -6.45 33.71 2.80
CA ALA A 97 -5.63 32.51 2.99
C ALA A 97 -4.89 32.14 1.70
N ALA A 98 -5.53 32.33 0.54
CA ALA A 98 -4.90 32.07 -0.75
C ALA A 98 -3.70 33.00 -0.99
N VAL A 99 -3.86 34.31 -0.75
CA VAL A 99 -2.77 35.29 -0.86
C VAL A 99 -1.61 34.91 0.06
N ALA A 100 -1.90 34.65 1.34
CA ALA A 100 -0.87 34.30 2.32
C ALA A 100 -0.12 32.99 1.99
N ALA A 101 -0.77 32.07 1.27
CA ALA A 101 -0.13 30.85 0.79
C ALA A 101 0.75 31.16 -0.44
N PHE A 102 0.23 31.87 -1.45
CA PHE A 102 1.01 32.22 -2.64
C PHE A 102 2.23 33.09 -2.34
N GLU A 103 2.14 34.00 -1.37
CA GLU A 103 3.29 34.79 -0.89
C GLU A 103 4.41 33.93 -0.30
N ARG A 104 4.09 32.74 0.23
CA ARG A 104 5.10 31.79 0.74
C ARG A 104 5.69 30.90 -0.35
N ALA A 105 5.08 30.88 -1.54
CA ALA A 105 5.53 30.08 -2.67
C ALA A 105 6.57 30.79 -3.56
N ILE A 106 6.84 32.08 -3.31
CA ILE A 106 7.79 32.93 -4.05
C ILE A 106 9.00 33.30 -3.19
#